data_AF-A0A383ADK2-F1
#
_entry.id   AF-A0A383ADK2-F1
#
_cell.length_a   1.000
_cell.length_b   1.000
_cell.length_c   1.000
_cell.angle_alpha   90.00
_cell.angle_beta   90.00
_cell.angle_gamma   90.00
#
_symmetry.space_group_name_H-M   'P 1'
#
loop_
_entity.id
_entity.type
_entity.pdbx_description
1 polymer ?
#
loop_
_entity_poly.entity_id
_entity_poly.type
_entity_poly.pdbx_seq_one_letter_code
_entity_poly.pdbx_strand_id
1 'polypeptide(L)' 'MPLALLYTMHDPKYNWKYYSEPEPHLNNRKLFCPRGKMIGGCSAHNGMVFV' A
#
# COMPACT_ATOMS: atom_id res chain seq x y z
N MET A 1 -12.81 7.85 1.45
CA MET A 1 -13.32 6.66 2.17
C MET A 1 -12.26 6.17 3.16
N PRO A 2 -12.27 6.61 4.43
CA PRO A 2 -11.25 6.18 5.40
C PRO A 2 -11.46 4.72 5.87
N LEU A 3 -12.70 4.23 5.90
CA LEU A 3 -13.03 2.91 6.50
C LEU A 3 -12.59 1.70 5.65
N ALA A 4 -12.44 1.86 4.34
CA ALA A 4 -12.09 0.77 3.41
C ALA A 4 -10.59 0.71 3.09
N LEU A 5 -9.76 1.56 3.71
CA LEU A 5 -8.33 1.66 3.44
C LEU A 5 -7.62 0.30 3.51
N LEU A 6 -7.80 -0.42 4.61
CA LEU A 6 -7.13 -1.72 4.80
C LEU A 6 -7.65 -2.77 3.83
N TYR A 7 -8.94 -2.74 3.48
CA TYR A 7 -9.51 -3.63 2.47
C TYR A 7 -8.89 -3.38 1.10
N THR A 8 -8.87 -2.13 0.64
CA THR A 8 -8.33 -1.79 -0.69
C THR A 8 -6.81 -1.88 -0.76
N MET A 9 -6.08 -1.73 0.36
CA MET A 9 -4.64 -1.95 0.41
C MET A 9 -4.24 -3.41 0.24
N HIS A 10 -5.01 -4.35 0.82
CA HIS A 10 -4.67 -5.78 0.80
C HIS A 10 -5.34 -6.57 -0.35
N ASP A 11 -6.34 -5.98 -1.01
CA ASP A 11 -7.02 -6.57 -2.17
C ASP A 11 -6.20 -6.37 -3.48
N PRO A 12 -5.78 -7.46 -4.17
CA PRO A 12 -5.04 -7.37 -5.43
C PRO A 12 -5.82 -6.73 -6.59
N LYS A 13 -7.15 -6.59 -6.46
CA LYS A 13 -7.98 -5.85 -7.43
C LYS A 13 -7.68 -4.35 -7.42
N TYR A 14 -7.39 -3.80 -6.24
CA TYR A 14 -7.22 -2.36 -6.03
C TYR A 14 -5.78 -1.97 -5.66
N ASN A 15 -4.89 -2.94 -5.45
CA ASN A 15 -3.50 -2.71 -5.09
C ASN A 15 -2.54 -3.62 -5.86
N TRP A 16 -1.38 -3.10 -6.24
CA TRP A 16 -0.32 -3.87 -6.89
C TRP A 16 0.42 -4.82 -5.95
N LYS A 17 0.32 -4.60 -4.63
CA LYS A 17 0.88 -5.43 -3.56
C LYS A 17 2.39 -5.69 -3.73
N TYR A 18 3.15 -4.65 -4.05
CA TYR A 18 4.60 -4.76 -4.12
C TYR A 18 5.20 -5.08 -2.77
N TYR A 19 6.35 -5.74 -2.81
CA TYR A 19 7.20 -5.97 -1.66
C TYR A 19 8.61 -5.50 -1.98
N SER A 20 9.32 -5.03 -0.97
CA SER A 20 10.75 -4.78 -1.10
C SER A 20 11.53 -6.09 -1.26
N GLU A 21 12.76 -5.99 -1.74
CA GLU A 21 13.76 -7.03 -1.52
C GLU A 21 14.07 -7.18 -0.01
N PRO A 22 14.68 -8.29 0.43
CA PRO A 22 15.04 -8.49 1.83
C PRO A 22 15.96 -7.37 2.31
N GLU A 23 15.56 -6.65 3.36
CA GLU A 23 16.38 -5.55 3.86
C GLU A 23 17.43 -5.99 4.88
N PRO A 24 18.75 -5.83 4.60
CA PRO A 24 19.82 -6.30 5.50
C PRO A 24 19.73 -5.70 6.90
N HIS A 25 19.30 -4.44 6.98
CA HIS A 25 19.19 -3.69 8.22
C HIS A 25 17.86 -3.92 8.96
N LEU A 26 16.97 -4.74 8.40
CA LEU A 26 15.67 -5.05 8.99
C LEU A 26 15.48 -6.56 9.17
N ASN A 27 16.55 -7.27 9.55
CA ASN A 27 16.58 -8.73 9.72
C ASN A 27 16.12 -9.46 8.45
N ASN A 28 16.51 -8.98 7.27
CA ASN A 28 16.13 -9.52 5.96
C ASN A 28 14.61 -9.58 5.73
N ARG A 29 13.82 -8.75 6.41
CA ARG A 29 12.37 -8.68 6.16
C ARG A 29 12.10 -8.07 4.79
N LYS A 30 11.07 -8.60 4.12
CA LYS A 30 10.45 -7.95 2.96
C LYS A 30 9.32 -7.06 3.45
N LEU A 31 9.37 -5.79 3.11
CA LEU A 31 8.37 -4.81 3.53
C LEU A 31 7.24 -4.77 2.51
N PHE A 32 6.00 -4.68 3.01
CA PHE A 32 4.85 -4.46 2.17
C PHE A 32 4.83 -3.00 1.69
N CYS A 33 4.85 -2.81 0.37
CA CYS A 33 4.88 -1.50 -0.28
C CYS A 33 3.61 -1.31 -1.13
N PRO A 34 2.45 -1.04 -0.50
CA PRO A 34 1.18 -0.96 -1.21
C PRO A 34 1.15 0.18 -2.22
N ARG A 35 0.66 -0.08 -3.43
CA ARG A 35 0.47 0.93 -4.48
C ARG A 35 -0.91 0.79 -5.11
N GLY A 36 -1.64 1.90 -5.20
CA GLY A 36 -3.00 1.92 -5.74
C GLY A 36 -3.06 1.54 -7.21
N LYS A 37 -3.98 0.63 -7.53
CA LYS A 37 -4.30 0.14 -8.88
C LYS A 37 -5.73 0.54 -9.24
N MET A 38 -6.00 1.84 -9.25
CA MET A 38 -7.30 2.41 -9.60
C MET A 38 -7.16 3.88 -10.02
N ILE A 39 -8.22 4.47 -10.57
CA ILE A 39 -8.28 5.90 -10.87
C ILE A 39 -8.10 6.69 -9.57
N GLY A 40 -7.24 7.72 -9.59
CA GLY A 40 -6.77 8.42 -8.39
C GLY A 40 -5.56 7.77 -7.73
N GLY A 41 -5.14 6.57 -8.15
CA GLY A 41 -3.90 5.94 -7.71
C GLY A 41 -3.82 5.78 -6.19
N CYS A 42 -2.74 6.26 -5.56
CA CYS A 42 -2.56 6.17 -4.12
C CYS A 42 -3.41 7.16 -3.33
N SER A 43 -3.84 8.30 -3.90
CA SER A 43 -4.68 9.26 -3.16
C SER A 43 -6.09 8.75 -2.90
N ALA A 44 -6.56 7.76 -3.67
CA ALA A 44 -7.86 7.12 -3.48
C ALA A 44 -7.94 6.21 -2.23
N HIS A 45 -6.80 5.80 -1.67
CA HIS A 45 -6.70 4.95 -0.48
C HIS A 45 -5.50 5.33 0.39
N ASN A 46 -5.25 6.62 0.61
CA ASN A 46 -4.26 7.04 1.59
C ASN A 46 -4.93 7.43 2.92
N GLY A 47 -4.13 7.85 3.89
CA GLY A 47 -4.62 8.33 5.18
C GLY A 47 -5.29 9.71 5.14
N MET A 48 -5.45 10.31 3.95
CA MET A 48 -6.05 11.64 3.74
C MET A 48 -5.38 12.80 4.49
N VAL A 49 -4.21 12.57 5.11
CA VAL A 49 -3.44 13.60 5.82
C VAL A 49 -2.86 14.56 4.79
N PHE A 50 -3.09 15.86 5.00
CA PHE A 50 -2.47 16.94 4.27
C PHE A 50 -1.36 17.55 5.15
N VAL A 51 -0.19 17.80 4.55
CA VAL A 51 1.01 18.35 5.21
C VAL A 51 1.47 19.55 4.41
#